data_AF-E9IL94-F1
#
_entry.id   AF-E9IL94-F1
#
_cell.length_a   1.000
_cell.length_b   1.000
_cell.length_c   1.000
_cell.angle_alpha   90.00
_cell.angle_beta   90.00
_cell.angle_gamma   90.00
#
_symmetry.space_group_name_H-M   'P 1'
#
loop_
_entity.id
_entity.type
_entity.pdbx_description
1 polymer ?
#
loop_
_entity_poly.entity_id
_entity_poly.type
_entity_poly.pdbx_seq_one_letter_code
_entity_poly.pdbx_strand_id
1 'polypeptide(L)'
;MIVLYVDISVFPAGILQPLFYSQHFPKSLNYGGIGVVIGHEITHGFDDKGRQFDKDGNLMQWWNNATIKAFRERAQCIVDQYSRYKLQEVNLYINGRMTQGENIADNGGLKQAFRVITKIRYINRQVNRLVYTVRFSRNLYNVYMYMLR
;
A
#
# COMPACT_ATOMS: atom_id res chain seq x y z
N MET A 1 1.66 -16.84 0.24
CA MET A 1 0.36 -16.27 -0.14
C MET A 1 -0.27 -15.72 1.12
N ILE A 2 -0.49 -14.41 1.18
CA ILE A 2 -1.31 -13.80 2.23
C ILE A 2 -2.76 -14.07 1.84
N VAL A 3 -3.59 -14.44 2.82
CA VAL A 3 -4.99 -14.77 2.59
C VAL A 3 -5.83 -13.76 3.34
N LEU A 4 -6.65 -13.04 2.59
CA LEU A 4 -7.67 -12.16 3.12
C LEU A 4 -8.96 -12.96 3.26
N TYR A 5 -9.36 -13.23 4.50
CA TYR A 5 -10.76 -13.49 4.82
C TYR A 5 -11.35 -12.19 5.35
N VAL A 6 -12.64 -11.99 5.13
CA VAL A 6 -13.36 -10.77 5.52
C VAL A 6 -12.93 -10.31 6.92
N ASP A 7 -12.37 -9.10 7.00
CA ASP A 7 -11.79 -8.44 8.20
C ASP A 7 -10.60 -9.12 8.92
N ILE A 8 -10.01 -10.17 8.33
CA ILE A 8 -8.86 -10.90 8.90
C ILE A 8 -7.66 -10.85 7.94
N SER A 9 -6.60 -10.15 8.34
CA SER A 9 -5.29 -10.21 7.67
C SER A 9 -4.42 -11.32 8.29
N VAL A 10 -4.01 -12.29 7.48
CA VAL A 10 -3.14 -13.39 7.92
C VAL A 10 -1.72 -13.20 7.38
N PHE A 11 -0.73 -13.12 8.26
CA PHE A 11 0.69 -13.08 7.88
C PHE A 11 1.36 -14.41 8.21
N PRO A 12 1.54 -15.33 7.23
CA PRO A 12 2.21 -16.60 7.48
C PRO A 12 3.65 -16.38 7.94
N ALA A 13 4.17 -17.24 8.84
CA ALA A 13 5.55 -17.14 9.33
C ALA A 13 6.61 -17.09 8.20
N GLY A 14 6.31 -17.69 7.04
CA GLY A 14 7.18 -17.66 5.86
C GLY A 14 7.39 -16.28 5.22
N ILE A 15 6.59 -15.26 5.55
CA ILE A 15 6.86 -13.87 5.12
C ILE A 15 7.73 -13.10 6.12
N LEU A 16 7.85 -13.58 7.35
CA LEU A 16 8.65 -12.95 8.41
C LEU A 16 10.12 -13.37 8.34
N GLN A 17 10.68 -13.34 7.13
CA GLN A 17 12.05 -13.74 6.84
C GLN A 17 12.86 -12.57 6.27
N PRO A 18 14.22 -12.66 6.29
CA PRO A 18 15.10 -11.65 5.71
C PRO A 18 14.70 -11.35 4.25
N LEU A 19 14.71 -10.06 3.89
CA LEU A 19 14.03 -9.35 2.78
C LEU A 19 12.79 -8.56 3.24
N PHE A 20 11.93 -9.14 4.07
CA PHE A 20 10.73 -8.45 4.57
C PHE A 20 10.86 -8.01 6.03
N TYR A 21 11.44 -8.85 6.88
CA TYR A 21 11.61 -8.57 8.30
C TYR A 21 12.87 -9.21 8.87
N SER A 22 13.54 -8.47 9.75
CA SER A 22 14.54 -9.02 10.67
C SER A 22 14.63 -8.13 11.91
N GLN A 23 14.79 -8.75 13.07
CA GLN A 23 15.05 -8.01 14.32
C GLN A 23 16.34 -7.17 14.26
N HIS A 24 17.28 -7.55 13.38
CA HIS A 24 18.56 -6.87 13.21
C HIS A 24 18.52 -5.76 12.14
N PHE A 25 17.42 -5.63 11.40
CA PHE A 25 17.31 -4.59 10.38
C PHE A 25 17.04 -3.22 10.99
N PRO A 26 17.60 -2.14 10.41
CA PRO A 26 17.20 -0.79 10.77
C PRO A 26 15.70 -0.64 10.56
N LYS A 27 15.04 0.11 11.45
CA LYS A 27 13.57 0.32 11.42
C LYS A 27 13.07 0.70 10.03
N SER A 28 13.81 1.52 9.29
CA SER A 28 13.45 1.91 7.92
C SER A 28 13.28 0.73 6.95
N LEU A 29 14.10 -0.32 7.08
CA LEU A 29 13.98 -1.51 6.24
C LEU A 29 12.81 -2.39 6.68
N ASN A 30 12.58 -2.56 7.98
CA ASN A 30 11.40 -3.31 8.45
C ASN A 30 10.09 -2.63 8.06
N TYR A 31 9.98 -1.31 8.23
CA TYR A 31 8.79 -0.59 7.79
C TYR A 31 8.67 -0.54 6.25
N GLY A 32 9.77 -0.50 5.51
CA GLY A 32 9.76 -0.57 4.04
C GLY A 32 9.47 -1.97 3.48
N GLY A 33 9.76 -3.03 4.24
CA GLY A 33 9.42 -4.42 3.93
C GLY A 33 8.07 -4.79 4.51
N ILE A 34 8.07 -5.41 5.70
CA ILE A 34 6.84 -5.90 6.34
C ILE A 34 5.82 -4.79 6.63
N GLY A 35 6.27 -3.55 6.89
CA GLY A 35 5.34 -2.43 7.12
C GLY A 35 4.50 -2.08 5.89
N VAL A 36 5.07 -2.18 4.68
CA VAL A 36 4.33 -1.99 3.42
C VAL A 36 3.33 -3.12 3.22
N VAL A 37 3.74 -4.36 3.48
CA VAL A 37 2.87 -5.54 3.38
C VAL A 37 1.68 -5.42 4.33
N ILE A 38 1.91 -5.07 5.60
CA ILE A 38 0.83 -4.85 6.56
C ILE A 38 -0.11 -3.74 6.09
N GLY A 39 0.43 -2.62 5.59
CA GLY A 39 -0.38 -1.54 5.07
C GLY A 39 -1.17 -1.92 3.82
N HIS A 40 -0.63 -2.79 2.98
CA HIS A 40 -1.28 -3.34 1.79
C HIS A 40 -2.51 -4.17 2.20
N GLU A 41 -2.35 -5.11 3.14
CA GLU A 41 -3.47 -5.93 3.64
C GLU A 41 -4.56 -5.11 4.31
N ILE A 42 -4.20 -4.08 5.09
CA ILE A 42 -5.18 -3.17 5.68
C ILE A 42 -5.94 -2.41 4.59
N THR A 43 -5.23 -2.00 3.52
CA THR A 43 -5.85 -1.21 2.44
C THR A 43 -6.84 -2.05 1.64
N HIS A 44 -6.67 -3.37 1.55
CA HIS A 44 -7.65 -4.24 0.91
C HIS A 44 -9.05 -4.18 1.54
N GLY A 45 -9.16 -3.93 2.86
CA GLY A 45 -10.44 -3.68 3.51
C GLY A 45 -11.19 -2.44 2.97
N PHE A 46 -10.50 -1.57 2.21
CA PHE A 46 -11.04 -0.33 1.68
C PHE A 46 -10.86 -0.19 0.16
N ASP A 47 -10.47 -1.26 -0.54
CA ASP A 47 -10.34 -1.27 -1.99
C ASP A 47 -11.72 -1.33 -2.69
N ASP A 48 -11.74 -1.59 -4.00
CA ASP A 48 -12.98 -1.63 -4.78
C ASP A 48 -13.99 -2.69 -4.30
N LYS A 49 -13.49 -3.80 -3.72
CA LYS A 49 -14.30 -4.89 -3.16
C LYS A 49 -14.47 -4.75 -1.65
N GLY A 50 -13.38 -4.53 -0.91
CA GLY A 50 -13.39 -4.45 0.55
C GLY A 50 -14.33 -3.37 1.08
N ARG A 51 -14.41 -2.21 0.41
CA ARG A 51 -15.32 -1.11 0.81
C ARG A 51 -16.81 -1.49 0.82
N GLN A 52 -17.18 -2.62 0.22
CA GLN A 52 -18.57 -3.07 0.15
C GLN A 52 -18.97 -3.89 1.39
N PHE A 53 -17.99 -4.24 2.22
CA PHE A 53 -18.19 -4.96 3.47
C PHE A 53 -18.10 -3.98 4.64
N ASP A 54 -19.04 -4.07 5.58
CA ASP A 54 -18.96 -3.35 6.84
C ASP A 54 -17.97 -4.01 7.81
N LYS A 55 -17.82 -3.45 9.02
CA LYS A 55 -16.89 -3.91 10.06
C LYS A 55 -17.14 -5.33 10.60
N ASP A 56 -18.31 -5.89 10.30
CA ASP A 56 -18.73 -7.22 10.73
C ASP A 56 -18.69 -8.20 9.54
N GLY A 57 -18.20 -7.74 8.39
CA GLY A 57 -18.08 -8.51 7.17
C GLY A 57 -19.37 -8.66 6.36
N ASN A 58 -20.39 -7.84 6.60
CA ASN A 58 -21.64 -7.90 5.85
C ASN A 58 -21.54 -7.06 4.58
N LEU A 59 -22.04 -7.60 3.45
CA LEU A 59 -22.17 -6.85 2.21
C LEU A 59 -23.24 -5.77 2.36
N MET A 60 -22.83 -4.54 2.69
CA MET A 60 -23.71 -3.42 2.96
C MET A 60 -23.09 -2.11 2.46
N GLN A 61 -23.88 -1.26 1.83
CA GLN A 61 -23.42 0.09 1.49
C GLN A 61 -23.39 0.97 2.76
N TRP A 62 -22.24 1.04 3.42
CA TRP A 62 -22.02 1.88 4.61
C TRP A 62 -21.40 3.25 4.28
N TRP A 63 -21.00 3.47 3.02
CA TRP A 63 -20.55 4.78 2.53
C TRP A 63 -21.70 5.58 1.94
N ASN A 64 -21.70 6.89 2.20
CA ASN A 64 -22.59 7.80 1.49
C ASN A 64 -22.19 7.94 0.00
N ASN A 65 -23.14 8.38 -0.82
CA ASN A 65 -22.95 8.48 -2.27
C ASN A 65 -21.83 9.46 -2.66
N ALA A 66 -21.61 10.53 -1.88
CA ALA A 66 -20.54 11.49 -2.13
C ALA A 66 -19.14 10.86 -1.97
N THR A 67 -18.95 10.06 -0.92
CA THR A 67 -17.71 9.31 -0.67
C THR A 67 -17.47 8.27 -1.77
N ILE A 68 -18.52 7.54 -2.19
CA ILE A 68 -18.41 6.56 -3.28
C ILE A 68 -17.98 7.25 -4.58
N LYS A 69 -18.55 8.42 -4.89
CA LYS A 69 -18.17 9.20 -6.07
C LYS A 69 -16.71 9.64 -6.00
N ALA A 70 -16.28 10.25 -4.89
CA ALA A 70 -14.91 10.69 -4.70
C ALA A 70 -13.90 9.53 -4.74
N PHE A 71 -14.28 8.36 -4.20
CA PHE A 71 -13.47 7.14 -4.29
C PHE A 71 -13.29 6.71 -5.74
N ARG A 72 -14.39 6.61 -6.51
CA ARG A 72 -14.35 6.20 -7.92
C ARG A 72 -13.50 7.14 -8.77
N GLU A 73 -13.59 8.45 -8.54
CA GLU A 73 -12.77 9.45 -9.24
C GLU A 73 -11.26 9.22 -8.99
N ARG A 74 -10.86 8.98 -7.74
CA ARG A 74 -9.45 8.70 -7.40
C ARG A 74 -9.00 7.33 -7.91
N ALA A 75 -9.86 6.33 -7.81
CA ALA A 75 -9.58 4.98 -8.28
C ALA A 75 -9.42 4.93 -9.80
N GLN A 76 -10.10 5.82 -10.54
CA GLN A 76 -9.92 5.98 -11.99
C GLN A 76 -8.51 6.49 -12.33
N CYS A 77 -7.93 7.40 -11.54
CA CYS A 77 -6.55 7.84 -11.73
C CYS A 77 -5.55 6.68 -11.67
N ILE A 78 -5.77 5.72 -10.76
CA ILE A 78 -4.94 4.51 -10.65
C ILE A 78 -5.12 3.63 -11.89
N VAL A 79 -6.36 3.42 -12.34
CA VAL A 79 -6.64 2.65 -13.56
C VAL A 79 -5.93 3.28 -14.76
N ASP A 80 -6.04 4.59 -14.92
CA ASP A 80 -5.46 5.32 -16.05
C ASP A 80 -3.93 5.30 -16.02
N GLN A 81 -3.33 5.41 -14.84
CA GLN A 81 -1.89 5.31 -14.67
C GLN A 81 -1.39 3.92 -15.07
N TYR A 82 -1.98 2.87 -14.48
CA TYR A 82 -1.48 1.51 -14.68
C TYR A 82 -1.77 0.97 -16.08
N SER A 83 -2.85 1.45 -16.73
CA SER A 83 -3.17 1.08 -18.11
C SER A 83 -2.16 1.63 -19.13
N ARG A 84 -1.30 2.58 -18.76
CA ARG A 84 -0.23 3.11 -19.62
C ARG A 84 1.04 2.27 -19.57
N TYR A 85 1.18 1.38 -18.60
CA TYR A 85 2.34 0.52 -18.51
C TYR A 85 2.28 -0.59 -19.57
N LYS A 86 3.32 -0.66 -20.38
CA LYS A 86 3.51 -1.69 -21.39
C LYS A 86 4.59 -2.65 -20.92
N LEU A 87 4.24 -3.92 -20.81
CA LEU A 87 5.18 -5.02 -20.56
C LEU A 87 5.90 -5.31 -21.88
N GLN A 88 7.19 -4.99 -21.95
CA GLN A 88 7.96 -5.13 -23.19
C GLN A 88 8.15 -6.59 -23.59
N GLU A 89 8.25 -7.47 -22.59
CA GLU A 89 8.50 -8.90 -22.73
C GLU A 89 7.36 -9.63 -23.45
N VAL A 90 6.13 -9.20 -23.21
CA VAL A 90 4.91 -9.78 -23.82
C VAL A 90 4.23 -8.82 -24.80
N ASN A 91 4.78 -7.62 -24.99
CA ASN A 91 4.24 -6.56 -25.84
C ASN A 91 2.76 -6.18 -25.55
N LEU A 92 2.32 -6.31 -24.30
CA LEU A 92 0.94 -6.02 -23.87
C LEU A 92 0.90 -4.89 -22.85
N TYR A 93 -0.22 -4.16 -22.83
CA TYR A 93 -0.50 -3.19 -21.79
C TYR A 93 -1.11 -3.87 -20.56
N ILE A 94 -0.74 -3.40 -19.37
CA ILE A 94 -1.39 -3.83 -18.13
C ILE A 94 -2.85 -3.40 -18.17
N ASN A 95 -3.76 -4.29 -17.77
CA ASN A 95 -5.15 -3.92 -17.59
C ASN A 95 -5.32 -3.26 -16.22
N GLY A 96 -5.24 -1.92 -16.17
CA GLY A 96 -5.32 -1.17 -14.91
C GLY A 96 -6.67 -1.33 -14.17
N ARG A 97 -7.74 -1.73 -14.88
CA ARG A 97 -9.04 -2.05 -14.25
C ARG A 97 -9.00 -3.41 -13.56
N MET A 98 -8.35 -4.40 -14.18
CA MET A 98 -8.21 -5.75 -13.61
C MET A 98 -7.29 -5.75 -12.38
N THR A 99 -6.25 -4.92 -12.38
CA THR A 99 -5.28 -4.83 -11.28
C THR A 99 -5.62 -3.75 -10.24
N GLN A 100 -6.79 -3.11 -10.37
CA GLN A 100 -7.16 -1.92 -9.58
C GLN A 100 -7.04 -2.12 -8.07
N GLY A 101 -7.60 -3.21 -7.52
CA GLY A 101 -7.60 -3.47 -6.07
C GLY A 101 -6.19 -3.59 -5.51
N GLU A 102 -5.35 -4.43 -6.12
CA GLU A 102 -3.93 -4.60 -5.77
C GLU A 102 -3.14 -3.28 -5.91
N ASN A 103 -3.37 -2.53 -6.98
CA ASN A 103 -2.71 -1.23 -7.17
C ASN A 103 -3.11 -0.23 -6.07
N ILE A 104 -4.39 -0.21 -5.66
CA ILE A 104 -4.86 0.61 -4.54
C ILE A 104 -4.16 0.17 -3.25
N ALA A 105 -4.08 -1.14 -3.00
CA ALA A 105 -3.45 -1.72 -1.82
C ALA A 105 -1.95 -1.41 -1.73
N ASP A 106 -1.21 -1.56 -2.83
CA ASP A 106 0.21 -1.23 -2.91
C ASP A 106 0.50 0.24 -2.62
N ASN A 107 -0.26 1.14 -3.26
CA ASN A 107 -0.10 2.58 -3.06
C ASN A 107 -0.50 2.98 -1.64
N GLY A 108 -1.60 2.42 -1.11
CA GLY A 108 -2.03 2.64 0.26
C GLY A 108 -1.00 2.17 1.28
N GLY A 109 -0.52 0.94 1.13
CA GLY A 109 0.47 0.32 2.03
C GLY A 109 1.78 1.07 2.07
N LEU A 110 2.32 1.44 0.90
CA LEU A 110 3.54 2.24 0.82
C LEU A 110 3.36 3.62 1.45
N LYS A 111 2.24 4.29 1.20
CA LYS A 111 1.92 5.59 1.79
C LYS A 111 1.83 5.51 3.32
N GLN A 112 1.16 4.51 3.88
CA GLN A 112 1.04 4.37 5.34
C GLN A 112 2.39 4.02 5.98
N ALA A 113 3.13 3.06 5.42
CA ALA A 113 4.45 2.68 5.91
C ALA A 113 5.41 3.88 5.95
N PHE A 114 5.41 4.69 4.89
CA PHE A 114 6.25 5.89 4.82
C PHE A 114 5.84 6.96 5.84
N ARG A 115 4.53 7.20 6.04
CA ARG A 115 4.04 8.13 7.07
C ARG A 115 4.51 7.72 8.46
N VAL A 116 4.46 6.43 8.77
CA VAL A 116 4.94 5.88 10.05
C VAL A 116 6.44 6.11 10.21
N ILE A 117 7.26 5.77 9.21
CA ILE A 117 8.71 6.03 9.25
C ILE A 117 8.99 7.52 9.47
N THR A 118 8.29 8.39 8.76
CA THR A 118 8.51 9.85 8.87
C THR A 118 8.16 10.37 10.25
N LYS A 119 7.04 9.90 10.83
CA LYS A 119 6.64 10.24 12.19
C LYS A 119 7.64 9.72 13.22
N ILE A 120 8.10 8.49 13.08
CA ILE A 120 9.15 7.91 13.94
C ILE A 120 10.46 8.70 13.83
N ARG A 121 10.87 9.10 12.62
CA ARG A 121 12.05 9.96 12.42
C ARG A 121 11.89 11.32 13.09
N TYR A 122 10.70 11.93 13.02
CA TYR A 122 10.42 13.19 13.69
C TYR A 122 10.54 13.07 15.21
N ILE A 123 9.92 12.03 15.80
CA ILE A 123 10.00 11.74 17.24
C ILE A 123 11.45 11.44 17.65
N ASN A 124 12.16 10.58 16.90
CA ASN A 124 13.54 10.23 17.21
C ASN A 124 14.53 11.38 17.00
N ARG A 125 14.27 12.32 16.08
CA ARG A 125 15.07 13.55 15.94
C ARG A 125 15.02 14.42 17.19
N GLN A 126 13.95 14.33 17.98
CA GLN A 126 13.88 14.99 19.29
C GLN A 126 14.62 14.21 20.39
N VAL A 127 15.00 12.94 20.15
CA VAL A 127 15.52 12.03 21.18
C VAL A 127 16.99 11.61 20.94
N ASN A 128 17.49 11.44 19.71
CA ASN A 128 18.93 11.28 19.43
C ASN A 128 19.30 11.28 17.93
N ARG A 129 20.49 11.81 17.64
CA ARG A 129 20.98 12.23 16.31
C ARG A 129 21.82 11.15 15.60
N LEU A 130 21.19 10.14 14.99
CA LEU A 130 21.85 9.29 13.99
C LEU A 130 20.86 8.94 12.85
N VAL A 131 21.13 9.43 11.65
CA VAL A 131 20.19 9.39 10.51
C VAL A 131 20.82 8.64 9.34
N TYR A 132 20.34 7.43 9.05
CA TYR A 132 20.58 6.76 7.78
C TYR A 132 19.50 7.17 6.76
N THR A 133 19.92 7.74 5.64
CA THR A 133 19.07 8.07 4.48
C THR A 133 18.88 6.83 3.62
N VAL A 134 17.64 6.36 3.49
CA VAL A 134 17.27 5.35 2.48
C VAL A 134 16.95 6.12 1.20
N ARG A 135 17.75 5.88 0.14
CA ARG A 135 17.56 6.50 -1.17
C ARG A 135 16.67 5.57 -2.01
N PHE A 136 15.42 5.96 -2.24
CA PHE A 136 14.50 5.23 -3.11
C PHE A 136 14.95 5.34 -4.59
N SER A 137 14.77 4.28 -5.36
CA SER A 137 14.98 4.28 -6.82
C SER A 137 14.08 5.31 -7.52
N ARG A 138 14.55 5.91 -8.62
CA ARG A 138 13.81 6.95 -9.38
C ARG A 138 12.38 6.53 -9.77
N ASN A 139 12.14 5.24 -10.01
CA ASN A 139 10.80 4.73 -10.32
C ASN A 139 9.86 4.80 -9.11
N LEU A 140 10.32 4.38 -7.92
CA LEU A 140 9.58 4.52 -6.67
C LEU A 140 9.35 5.99 -6.30
N TYR A 141 10.29 6.87 -6.64
CA TYR A 141 10.15 8.32 -6.39
C TYR A 141 9.03 8.96 -7.22
N ASN A 142 8.85 8.53 -8.48
CA ASN A 142 7.76 9.02 -9.32
C ASN A 142 6.39 8.54 -8.81
N VAL A 143 6.27 7.26 -8.42
CA VAL A 143 5.04 6.75 -7.80
C VAL A 143 4.77 7.48 -6.47
N TYR A 144 5.82 7.73 -5.66
CA TYR A 144 5.75 8.47 -4.40
C TYR A 144 5.29 9.93 -4.57
N MET A 145 5.81 10.66 -5.57
CA MET A 145 5.41 12.04 -5.86
C MET A 145 3.96 12.15 -6.35
N TYR A 146 3.45 11.13 -7.05
CA TYR A 146 2.04 11.06 -7.46
C TYR A 146 1.09 10.79 -6.27
N MET A 147 1.53 10.05 -5.24
CA MET A 147 0.72 9.71 -4.05
C MET A 147 0.54 10.85 -3.02
N LEU A 148 1.35 11.90 -3.11
CA LEU A 148 1.36 13.04 -2.17
C LEU A 148 0.53 14.25 -2.65
N ARG A 149 0.11 14.28 -3.91
CA ARG A 149 -0.90 15.22 -4.42
C ARG A 149 -2.29 14.65 -4.21
#